data_AF-A0A7V6LRF8-F1
#
_entry.id   AF-A0A7V6LRF8-F1
#
_cell.length_a   1.000
_cell.length_b   1.000
_cell.length_c   1.000
_cell.angle_alpha   90.00
_cell.angle_beta   90.00
_cell.angle_gamma   90.00
#
_symmetry.space_group_name_H-M   'P 1'
#
loop_
_entity.id
_entity.type
_entity.pdbx_description
1 polymer ?
#
loop_
_entity_poly.entity_id
_entity_poly.type
_entity_poly.pdbx_seq_one_letter_code
_entity_poly.pdbx_strand_id
1 'polypeptide(L)'
;MKQTIILFVAVSVLILATGINAAAQETTTPQPEAMRPGMSEYYTPKPPVVTPGTVTNNAVMSPPSDAIILFDGKDLSEWVSARGGGEAEWDVHDGVMTVNKQKGDIMTKRSFKDYQLHIEWMIPENITGEGQGRGNSGVYMQNKYEIQILDSYNSETYVNGQAGSIYKQSPPLVNSMRKPGEWNVYDIIYKAPTFTKEGKYRT
;
A
#
# COMPACT_ATOMS: atom_id res chain seq x y z
N MET A 1 -101.57 28.46 68.36
CA MET A 1 -101.76 27.76 67.07
C MET A 1 -101.24 28.67 65.97
N LYS A 2 -100.01 28.45 65.50
CA LYS A 2 -99.46 29.09 64.30
C LYS A 2 -98.71 28.03 63.52
N GLN A 3 -99.06 27.95 62.24
CA GLN A 3 -98.81 26.84 61.32
C GLN A 3 -97.34 26.77 60.90
N THR A 4 -96.81 25.55 60.87
CA THR A 4 -95.54 25.18 60.26
C THR A 4 -95.72 25.15 58.74
N ILE A 5 -94.90 25.92 58.00
CA ILE A 5 -94.77 25.82 56.55
C ILE A 5 -93.37 25.27 56.26
N ILE A 6 -93.31 24.08 55.67
CA ILE A 6 -92.08 23.46 55.16
C ILE A 6 -91.97 23.83 53.68
N LEU A 7 -90.92 24.56 53.32
CA LEU A 7 -90.57 24.88 51.94
C LEU A 7 -89.41 23.98 51.50
N PHE A 8 -89.67 23.08 50.55
CA PHE A 8 -88.63 22.31 49.86
C PHE A 8 -88.05 23.17 48.72
N VAL A 9 -86.78 23.56 48.82
CA VAL A 9 -86.02 24.15 47.71
C VAL A 9 -85.07 23.07 47.18
N ALA A 10 -85.32 22.61 45.96
CA ALA A 10 -84.40 21.77 45.21
C ALA A 10 -83.22 22.62 44.71
N VAL A 11 -82.02 22.34 45.19
CA VAL A 11 -80.79 22.97 44.69
C VAL A 11 -80.23 22.10 43.57
N SER A 12 -80.33 22.58 42.33
CA SER A 12 -79.66 22.01 41.17
C SER A 12 -78.20 22.45 41.17
N VAL A 13 -77.27 21.51 41.37
CA VAL A 13 -75.83 21.77 41.27
C VAL A 13 -75.43 21.76 39.79
N LEU A 14 -75.06 22.93 39.28
CA LEU A 14 -74.48 23.09 37.94
C LEU A 14 -72.96 22.91 38.05
N ILE A 15 -72.42 21.79 37.58
CA ILE A 15 -70.97 21.55 37.52
C ILE A 15 -70.45 22.23 36.24
N LEU A 16 -69.76 23.37 36.39
CA LEU A 16 -68.97 23.94 35.30
C LEU A 16 -67.65 23.15 35.16
N ALA A 17 -67.57 22.33 34.11
CA ALA A 17 -66.30 21.74 33.68
C ALA A 17 -65.50 22.80 32.91
N THR A 18 -64.53 23.43 33.57
CA THR A 18 -63.53 24.26 32.90
C THR A 18 -62.52 23.35 32.20
N GLY A 19 -62.63 23.21 30.89
CA GLY A 19 -61.63 22.54 30.07
C GLY A 19 -60.32 23.33 30.08
N ILE A 20 -59.30 22.80 30.74
CA ILE A 20 -57.92 23.28 30.61
C ILE A 20 -57.41 22.74 29.27
N ASN A 21 -57.36 23.58 28.24
CA ASN A 21 -56.65 23.25 27.01
C ASN A 21 -55.14 23.28 27.30
N ALA A 22 -54.59 22.11 27.62
CA ALA A 22 -53.15 21.89 27.54
C ALA A 22 -52.77 21.87 26.05
N ALA A 23 -52.29 22.99 25.52
CA ALA A 23 -51.65 23.01 24.22
C ALA A 23 -50.34 22.21 24.35
N ALA A 24 -50.38 20.94 23.92
CA ALA A 24 -49.18 20.14 23.77
C ALA A 24 -48.31 20.81 22.71
N GLN A 25 -47.18 21.37 23.14
CA GLN A 25 -46.20 21.95 22.24
C GLN A 25 -45.48 20.77 21.56
N GLU A 26 -45.81 20.49 20.30
CA GLU A 26 -45.11 19.49 19.50
C GLU A 26 -43.63 19.87 19.44
N THR A 27 -42.79 19.14 20.18
CA THR A 27 -41.35 19.22 20.05
C THR A 27 -40.96 18.57 18.73
N THR A 28 -41.05 19.32 17.63
CA THR A 28 -40.52 18.93 16.34
C THR A 28 -39.00 18.84 16.48
N THR A 29 -38.47 17.61 16.53
CA THR A 29 -37.03 17.40 16.45
C THR A 29 -36.56 17.96 15.10
N PRO A 30 -35.61 18.92 15.06
CA PRO A 30 -35.14 19.46 13.80
C PRO A 30 -34.59 18.34 12.92
N GLN A 31 -35.11 18.24 11.69
CA GLN A 31 -34.61 17.28 10.72
C GLN A 31 -33.17 17.65 10.35
N PRO A 32 -32.23 16.68 10.29
CA PRO A 32 -30.89 16.94 9.80
C PRO A 32 -30.96 17.59 8.43
N GLU A 33 -30.14 18.63 8.20
CA GLU A 33 -30.06 19.24 6.89
C GLU A 33 -29.72 18.19 5.83
N ALA A 34 -30.40 18.23 4.69
CA ALA A 34 -30.07 17.36 3.56
C ALA A 34 -28.62 17.61 3.13
N MET A 35 -27.84 16.53 2.99
CA MET A 35 -26.46 16.61 2.51
C MET A 35 -26.40 17.31 1.16
N ARG A 36 -25.54 18.34 1.07
CA ARG A 36 -25.15 18.99 -0.19
C ARG A 36 -23.76 18.51 -0.58
N PRO A 37 -23.42 18.36 -1.88
CA PRO A 37 -22.08 17.92 -2.31
C PRO A 37 -20.93 18.68 -1.62
N GLY A 38 -21.07 20.00 -1.49
CA GLY A 38 -20.09 20.87 -0.84
C GLY A 38 -19.82 20.59 0.66
N MET A 39 -20.66 19.79 1.35
CA MET A 39 -20.42 19.42 2.76
C MET A 39 -19.30 18.38 2.91
N SER A 40 -18.90 17.70 1.83
CA SER A 40 -17.80 16.73 1.82
C SER A 40 -16.75 16.99 0.74
N GLU A 41 -16.88 18.09 -0.01
CA GLU A 41 -15.85 18.54 -0.96
C GLU A 41 -14.76 19.33 -0.22
N TYR A 42 -13.52 18.84 -0.29
CA TYR A 42 -12.34 19.55 0.18
C TYR A 42 -11.37 19.74 -0.99
N TYR A 43 -10.68 20.88 -1.01
CA TYR A 43 -9.79 21.26 -2.12
C TYR A 43 -8.32 21.27 -1.71
N THR A 44 -8.03 20.93 -0.45
CA THR A 44 -6.68 20.91 0.12
C THR A 44 -6.52 19.78 1.14
N PRO A 45 -5.32 19.16 1.25
CA PRO A 45 -4.11 19.47 0.47
C PRO A 45 -4.24 19.01 -0.99
N LYS A 46 -3.70 19.82 -1.92
CA LYS A 46 -3.62 19.42 -3.33
C LYS A 46 -2.49 18.40 -3.49
N PRO A 47 -2.73 17.24 -4.12
CA PRO A 47 -1.66 16.32 -4.44
C PRO A 47 -0.58 16.97 -5.33
N PRO A 48 0.69 16.60 -5.18
CA PRO A 48 1.74 17.03 -6.09
C PRO A 48 1.49 16.52 -7.51
N VAL A 49 1.88 17.32 -8.51
CA VAL A 49 1.81 16.92 -9.92
C VAL A 49 3.10 16.16 -10.28
N VAL A 50 2.96 14.94 -10.80
CA VAL A 50 4.06 14.09 -11.24
C VAL A 50 3.88 13.79 -12.72
N THR A 51 4.94 13.95 -13.51
CA THR A 51 4.95 13.50 -14.90
C THR A 51 5.32 12.02 -14.92
N PRO A 52 4.44 11.13 -15.42
CA PRO A 52 4.73 9.71 -15.48
C PRO A 52 5.83 9.41 -16.51
N GLY A 53 6.46 8.26 -16.33
CA GLY A 53 7.39 7.72 -17.32
C GLY A 53 6.74 7.29 -18.63
N THR A 54 7.56 7.03 -19.64
CA THR A 54 7.15 6.42 -20.90
C THR A 54 7.44 4.92 -20.89
N VAL A 55 6.56 4.14 -21.50
CA VAL A 55 6.75 2.69 -21.69
C VAL A 55 7.25 2.44 -23.10
N THR A 56 8.32 1.65 -23.22
CA THR A 56 8.84 1.18 -24.52
C THR A 56 8.26 -0.20 -24.88
N ASN A 57 8.45 -0.63 -26.13
CA ASN A 57 7.88 -1.89 -26.65
C ASN A 57 8.30 -3.16 -25.89
N ASN A 58 9.37 -3.11 -25.09
CA ASN A 58 9.85 -4.26 -24.30
C ASN A 58 9.34 -4.25 -22.85
N ALA A 59 8.33 -3.41 -22.56
CA ALA A 59 7.83 -3.13 -21.21
C ALA A 59 8.86 -2.45 -20.29
N VAL A 60 9.90 -1.85 -20.87
CA VAL A 60 10.85 -1.01 -20.12
C VAL A 60 10.20 0.33 -19.83
N MET A 61 10.17 0.76 -18.57
CA MET A 61 9.55 2.03 -18.15
C MET A 61 10.61 3.05 -17.73
N SER A 62 10.51 4.28 -18.26
CA SER A 62 11.34 5.38 -17.74
C SER A 62 10.85 5.83 -16.36
N PRO A 63 11.71 6.37 -15.49
CA PRO A 63 11.28 6.86 -14.19
C PRO A 63 10.30 8.06 -14.32
N PRO A 64 9.32 8.21 -13.41
CA PRO A 64 8.55 9.44 -13.30
C PRO A 64 9.40 10.60 -12.79
N SER A 65 8.91 11.84 -12.94
CA SER A 65 9.68 13.06 -12.67
C SER A 65 10.17 13.24 -11.22
N ASP A 66 9.57 12.53 -10.26
CA ASP A 66 9.90 12.61 -8.83
C ASP A 66 10.72 11.41 -8.33
N ALA A 67 11.03 10.44 -9.20
CA ALA A 67 11.76 9.24 -8.80
C ALA A 67 13.27 9.50 -8.65
N ILE A 68 13.87 8.79 -7.69
CA ILE A 68 15.33 8.65 -7.60
C ILE A 68 15.74 7.56 -8.57
N ILE A 69 16.62 7.92 -9.51
CA ILE A 69 17.11 6.98 -10.52
C ILE A 69 18.29 6.22 -9.93
N LEU A 70 18.08 4.93 -9.61
CA LEU A 70 19.13 4.08 -9.07
C LEU A 70 20.07 3.54 -10.16
N PHE A 71 19.58 3.38 -11.38
CA PHE A 71 20.37 2.96 -12.53
C PHE A 71 19.68 3.42 -13.82
N ASP A 72 20.41 4.09 -14.72
CA ASP A 72 19.91 4.62 -16.00
C ASP A 72 20.66 4.05 -17.22
N GLY A 73 21.45 3.00 -17.00
CA GLY A 73 22.30 2.40 -18.03
C GLY A 73 23.72 2.93 -18.11
N LYS A 74 24.11 3.94 -17.31
CA LYS A 74 25.45 4.55 -17.39
C LYS A 74 26.45 3.99 -16.40
N ASP A 75 26.12 3.99 -15.11
CA ASP A 75 27.06 3.67 -14.06
C ASP A 75 26.38 3.18 -12.77
N LEU A 76 27.21 2.78 -11.79
CA LEU A 76 26.78 2.32 -10.46
C LEU A 76 26.92 3.42 -9.40
N SER A 77 26.79 4.69 -9.77
CA SER A 77 27.05 5.82 -8.86
C SER A 77 26.11 5.89 -7.64
N GLU A 78 24.93 5.29 -7.70
CA GLU A 78 23.99 5.18 -6.57
C GLU A 78 24.19 3.90 -5.73
N TRP A 79 25.21 3.09 -6.05
CA TRP A 79 25.48 1.81 -5.43
C TRP A 79 26.86 1.75 -4.77
N VAL A 80 26.98 0.87 -3.77
CA VAL A 80 28.23 0.49 -3.12
C VAL A 80 28.28 -1.03 -2.94
N SER A 81 29.47 -1.57 -2.79
CA SER A 81 29.65 -2.96 -2.36
C SER A 81 29.04 -3.16 -0.98
N ALA A 82 28.21 -4.20 -0.83
CA ALA A 82 27.73 -4.63 0.48
C ALA A 82 28.89 -5.18 1.35
N ARG A 83 30.02 -5.55 0.72
CA ARG A 83 31.25 -5.93 1.40
C ARG A 83 32.04 -4.67 1.79
N GLY A 84 31.67 -4.06 2.91
CA GLY A 84 32.44 -2.98 3.52
C GLY A 84 32.24 -1.59 2.91
N GLY A 85 31.28 -1.40 2.01
CA GLY A 85 30.84 -0.08 1.55
C GLY A 85 31.71 0.61 0.49
N GLY A 86 32.67 -0.12 -0.11
CA GLY A 86 33.49 0.37 -1.22
C GLY A 86 32.72 0.49 -2.54
N GLU A 87 33.44 0.67 -3.65
CA GLU A 87 32.83 0.75 -4.98
C GLU A 87 32.00 -0.50 -5.31
N ALA A 88 30.85 -0.32 -5.96
CA ALA A 88 30.09 -1.42 -6.53
C ALA A 88 30.77 -1.88 -7.83
N GLU A 89 31.10 -3.17 -7.90
CA GLU A 89 31.92 -3.73 -8.99
C GLU A 89 31.13 -4.78 -9.80
N TRP A 90 29.84 -4.53 -10.01
CA TRP A 90 29.09 -5.25 -11.06
C TRP A 90 29.43 -4.66 -12.43
N ASP A 91 29.31 -5.46 -13.48
CA ASP A 91 29.77 -5.08 -14.81
C ASP A 91 28.69 -4.25 -15.51
N VAL A 92 29.01 -3.01 -15.92
CA VAL A 92 28.08 -2.14 -16.66
C VAL A 92 28.43 -2.11 -18.14
N HIS A 93 27.48 -2.46 -19.00
CA HIS A 93 27.64 -2.44 -20.45
C HIS A 93 26.25 -2.40 -21.12
N ASP A 94 26.17 -1.87 -22.35
CA ASP A 94 24.94 -1.88 -23.17
C ASP A 94 23.67 -1.37 -22.48
N GLY A 95 23.80 -0.44 -21.53
CA GLY A 95 22.68 0.08 -20.76
C GLY A 95 22.16 -0.83 -19.65
N VAL A 96 22.88 -1.91 -19.31
CA VAL A 96 22.55 -2.86 -18.24
C VAL A 96 23.68 -3.00 -17.23
N MET A 97 23.34 -3.45 -16.02
CA MET A 97 24.32 -3.92 -15.03
C MET A 97 24.19 -5.44 -14.85
N THR A 98 25.32 -6.13 -14.91
CA THR A 98 25.41 -7.59 -14.85
C THR A 98 26.10 -8.03 -13.58
N VAL A 99 25.51 -9.00 -12.87
CA VAL A 99 26.02 -9.52 -11.59
C VAL A 99 27.43 -10.10 -11.75
N ASN A 100 28.39 -9.54 -11.00
CA ASN A 100 29.70 -10.17 -10.83
C ASN A 100 29.76 -10.96 -9.51
N LYS A 101 29.53 -12.28 -9.61
CA LYS A 101 29.45 -13.18 -8.43
C LYS A 101 30.71 -13.16 -7.56
N GLN A 102 31.88 -12.86 -8.11
CA GLN A 102 33.13 -12.80 -7.33
C GLN A 102 33.16 -11.58 -6.40
N LYS A 103 32.52 -10.49 -6.83
CA LYS A 103 32.45 -9.22 -6.09
C LYS A 103 31.37 -9.22 -5.01
N GLY A 104 30.35 -10.05 -5.18
CA GLY A 104 29.27 -10.23 -4.21
C GLY A 104 28.17 -9.18 -4.36
N ASP A 105 27.42 -8.96 -3.29
CA ASP A 105 26.23 -8.11 -3.32
C ASP A 105 26.58 -6.63 -3.38
N ILE A 106 25.69 -5.85 -3.99
CA ILE A 106 25.71 -4.40 -3.98
C ILE A 106 24.47 -3.88 -3.26
N MET A 107 24.54 -2.66 -2.72
CA MET A 107 23.42 -2.00 -2.08
C MET A 107 23.39 -0.52 -2.44
N THR A 108 22.22 0.10 -2.35
CA THR A 108 22.09 1.54 -2.57
C THR A 108 22.90 2.33 -1.53
N LYS A 109 23.51 3.44 -1.93
CA LYS A 109 24.14 4.41 -1.01
C LYS A 109 23.13 5.00 -0.04
N ARG A 110 21.89 5.16 -0.52
CA ARG A 110 20.77 5.73 0.22
C ARG A 110 20.08 4.66 1.05
N SER A 111 19.49 5.09 2.14
CA SER A 111 18.57 4.28 2.94
C SER A 111 17.14 4.76 2.74
N PHE A 112 16.21 3.81 2.62
CA PHE A 112 14.80 4.09 2.36
C PHE A 112 13.90 3.53 3.46
N LYS A 113 12.72 4.15 3.63
CA LYS A 113 11.64 3.65 4.50
C LYS A 113 10.50 3.14 3.63
N ASP A 114 9.45 3.95 3.48
CA ASP A 114 8.34 3.66 2.58
C ASP A 114 8.73 4.11 1.18
N TYR A 115 8.50 3.26 0.18
CA TYR A 115 8.82 3.59 -1.22
C TYR A 115 8.05 2.72 -2.20
N GLN A 116 7.98 3.21 -3.44
CA GLN A 116 7.68 2.41 -4.61
C GLN A 116 8.99 2.17 -5.36
N LEU A 117 9.25 0.93 -5.77
CA LEU A 117 10.43 0.52 -6.52
C LEU A 117 9.99 -0.14 -7.82
N HIS A 118 10.61 0.30 -8.92
CA HIS A 118 10.56 -0.35 -10.21
C HIS A 118 11.94 -0.98 -10.48
N ILE A 119 11.97 -2.25 -10.86
CA ILE A 119 13.20 -2.93 -11.27
C ILE A 119 12.89 -3.93 -12.38
N GLU A 120 13.76 -3.95 -13.37
CA GLU A 120 13.73 -4.89 -14.48
C GLU A 120 14.94 -5.81 -14.39
N TRP A 121 14.74 -7.09 -14.68
CA TRP A 121 15.79 -8.10 -14.60
C TRP A 121 15.62 -9.14 -15.69
N MET A 122 16.74 -9.66 -16.20
CA MET A 122 16.76 -10.63 -17.29
C MET A 122 17.57 -11.86 -16.88
N ILE A 123 17.04 -13.04 -17.22
CA ILE A 123 17.81 -14.29 -17.20
C ILE A 123 18.47 -14.45 -18.58
N PRO A 124 19.79 -14.68 -18.68
CA PRO A 124 20.45 -14.83 -19.97
C PRO A 124 20.03 -16.12 -20.69
N GLU A 125 19.96 -16.10 -22.02
CA GLU A 125 19.47 -17.24 -22.84
C GLU A 125 20.25 -18.55 -22.61
N ASN A 126 21.54 -18.45 -22.30
CA ASN A 126 22.44 -19.58 -22.06
C ASN A 126 22.45 -20.05 -20.60
N ILE A 127 21.45 -19.69 -19.79
CA ILE A 127 21.36 -20.07 -18.39
C ILE A 127 21.35 -21.60 -18.20
N THR A 128 22.13 -22.07 -17.23
CA THR A 128 22.20 -23.47 -16.80
C THR A 128 21.91 -23.61 -15.32
N GLY A 129 21.73 -24.85 -14.85
CA GLY A 129 21.45 -25.17 -13.46
C GLY A 129 19.98 -25.50 -13.22
N GLU A 130 19.69 -25.89 -11.99
CA GLU A 130 18.37 -26.36 -11.55
C GLU A 130 18.05 -25.82 -10.15
N GLY A 131 16.75 -25.77 -9.81
CA GLY A 131 16.28 -25.28 -8.52
C GLY A 131 16.84 -23.90 -8.18
N GLN A 132 17.32 -23.74 -6.96
CA GLN A 132 17.90 -22.47 -6.49
C GLN A 132 19.26 -22.14 -7.14
N GLY A 133 19.86 -23.06 -7.89
CA GLY A 133 21.12 -22.82 -8.60
C GLY A 133 20.95 -22.15 -9.97
N ARG A 134 19.71 -21.92 -10.42
CA ARG A 134 19.39 -21.44 -11.77
C ARG A 134 18.95 -19.97 -11.75
N GLY A 135 19.90 -19.06 -12.00
CA GLY A 135 19.59 -17.63 -12.16
C GLY A 135 19.14 -16.91 -10.88
N ASN A 136 19.69 -17.31 -9.73
CA ASN A 136 19.29 -16.80 -8.41
C ASN A 136 19.93 -15.44 -8.08
N SER A 137 19.10 -14.52 -7.60
CA SER A 137 19.45 -13.21 -7.02
C SER A 137 18.30 -12.78 -6.09
N GLY A 138 18.29 -11.54 -5.59
CA GLY A 138 17.17 -11.07 -4.77
C GLY A 138 17.19 -9.56 -4.56
N VAL A 139 16.01 -8.99 -4.34
CA VAL A 139 15.85 -7.59 -3.92
C VAL A 139 15.55 -7.58 -2.43
N TYR A 140 16.45 -6.99 -1.64
CA TYR A 140 16.32 -6.96 -0.19
C TYR A 140 15.79 -5.62 0.31
N MET A 141 14.53 -5.57 0.73
CA MET A 141 13.96 -4.39 1.37
C MET A 141 14.65 -4.17 2.72
N GLN A 142 15.33 -3.02 2.83
CA GLN A 142 16.09 -2.60 4.01
C GLN A 142 17.15 -3.62 4.46
N ASN A 143 17.73 -4.40 3.52
CA ASN A 143 18.69 -5.48 3.80
C ASN A 143 18.12 -6.57 4.74
N LYS A 144 16.80 -6.75 4.77
CA LYS A 144 16.12 -7.72 5.66
C LYS A 144 15.19 -8.68 4.93
N TYR A 145 14.34 -8.15 4.06
CA TYR A 145 13.23 -8.91 3.50
C TYR A 145 13.44 -9.09 2.00
N GLU A 146 13.57 -10.33 1.55
CA GLU A 146 13.92 -10.65 0.17
C GLU A 146 12.67 -10.88 -0.68
N ILE A 147 12.55 -10.14 -1.78
CA ILE A 147 11.78 -10.59 -2.95
C ILE A 147 12.71 -11.41 -3.82
N GLN A 148 12.36 -12.67 -3.99
CA GLN A 148 13.18 -13.63 -4.72
C GLN A 148 13.26 -13.29 -6.22
N ILE A 149 14.47 -13.35 -6.78
CA ILE A 149 14.73 -13.38 -8.23
C ILE A 149 15.30 -14.76 -8.57
N LEU A 150 14.62 -15.48 -9.46
CA LEU A 150 15.04 -16.82 -9.86
C LEU A 150 14.54 -17.12 -11.26
N ASP A 151 15.28 -17.91 -12.05
CA ASP A 151 14.72 -18.47 -13.27
C ASP A 151 13.72 -19.58 -12.94
N SER A 152 12.44 -19.20 -12.83
CA SER A 152 11.32 -20.13 -12.62
C SER A 152 10.57 -20.46 -13.91
N TYR A 153 11.13 -20.15 -15.09
CA TYR A 153 10.54 -20.48 -16.39
C TYR A 153 10.81 -21.95 -16.74
N ASN A 154 9.77 -22.79 -16.76
CA ASN A 154 9.89 -24.24 -16.97
C ASN A 154 10.96 -24.89 -16.07
N SER A 155 11.10 -24.41 -14.83
CA SER A 155 12.06 -24.91 -13.86
C SER A 155 11.40 -25.11 -12.50
N GLU A 156 11.67 -26.25 -11.86
CA GLU A 156 11.08 -26.60 -10.56
C GLU A 156 11.98 -26.17 -9.38
N THR A 157 11.35 -25.70 -8.32
CA THR A 157 11.96 -25.46 -7.01
C THR A 157 10.89 -25.50 -5.92
N TYR A 158 11.26 -25.29 -4.64
CA TYR A 158 10.28 -25.19 -3.58
C TYR A 158 9.46 -23.88 -3.67
N VAL A 159 8.14 -23.99 -3.58
CA VAL A 159 7.19 -22.91 -3.96
C VAL A 159 7.34 -21.62 -3.16
N ASN A 160 7.74 -21.70 -1.88
CA ASN A 160 7.95 -20.52 -1.05
C ASN A 160 9.33 -19.88 -1.24
N GLY A 161 10.14 -20.33 -2.21
CA GLY A 161 11.40 -19.70 -2.60
C GLY A 161 11.61 -19.59 -4.11
N GLN A 162 10.54 -19.68 -4.90
CA GLN A 162 10.57 -19.40 -6.34
C GLN A 162 10.47 -17.88 -6.60
N ALA A 163 10.65 -17.46 -7.86
CA ALA A 163 10.58 -16.05 -8.26
C ALA A 163 9.31 -15.36 -7.73
N GLY A 164 9.48 -14.18 -7.13
CA GLY A 164 8.39 -13.35 -6.60
C GLY A 164 7.91 -13.75 -5.20
N SER A 165 8.47 -14.78 -4.58
CA SER A 165 8.20 -15.08 -3.18
C SER A 165 8.76 -14.01 -2.25
N ILE A 166 8.10 -13.80 -1.11
CA ILE A 166 8.80 -13.33 0.09
C ILE A 166 9.58 -14.53 0.61
N TYR A 167 10.89 -14.52 0.42
CA TYR A 167 11.70 -15.74 0.46
C TYR A 167 11.48 -16.56 1.74
N LYS A 168 11.08 -17.82 1.53
CA LYS A 168 10.68 -18.83 2.52
C LYS A 168 9.48 -18.50 3.42
N GLN A 169 8.81 -17.37 3.23
CA GLN A 169 7.69 -16.93 4.07
C GLN A 169 6.35 -16.96 3.33
N SER A 170 6.30 -16.44 2.11
CA SER A 170 5.06 -16.32 1.35
C SER A 170 5.32 -16.72 -0.10
N PRO A 171 4.74 -17.82 -0.60
CA PRO A 171 4.82 -18.16 -2.02
C PRO A 171 4.14 -17.08 -2.85
N PRO A 172 4.60 -16.83 -4.10
CA PRO A 172 3.91 -15.91 -4.98
C PRO A 172 2.53 -16.48 -5.35
N LEU A 173 1.58 -15.59 -5.67
CA LEU A 173 0.24 -16.01 -6.07
C LEU A 173 0.23 -16.78 -7.40
N VAL A 174 1.15 -16.44 -8.30
CA VAL A 174 1.30 -17.05 -9.63
C VAL A 174 2.78 -17.10 -10.03
N ASN A 175 3.12 -18.00 -10.95
CA ASN A 175 4.37 -17.92 -11.71
C ASN A 175 4.10 -17.10 -12.98
N SER A 176 4.74 -15.94 -13.12
CA SER A 176 4.54 -14.99 -14.22
C SER A 176 5.80 -14.76 -15.05
N MET A 177 6.71 -15.75 -15.07
CA MET A 177 8.00 -15.64 -15.74
C MET A 177 7.88 -15.46 -17.25
N ARG A 178 8.64 -14.50 -17.78
CA ARG A 178 9.07 -14.52 -19.17
C ARG A 178 10.23 -15.51 -19.35
N LYS A 179 10.45 -15.96 -20.59
CA LYS A 179 11.54 -16.88 -20.92
C LYS A 179 12.90 -16.18 -20.82
N PRO A 180 14.02 -16.92 -20.67
CA PRO A 180 15.36 -16.35 -20.78
C PRO A 180 15.55 -15.52 -22.07
N GLY A 181 16.30 -14.42 -21.97
CA GLY A 181 16.45 -13.41 -23.01
C GLY A 181 15.40 -12.27 -22.96
N GLU A 182 14.34 -12.42 -22.17
CA GLU A 182 13.31 -11.40 -22.00
C GLU A 182 13.37 -10.76 -20.60
N TRP A 183 13.00 -9.48 -20.52
CA TRP A 183 12.99 -8.70 -19.29
C TRP A 183 11.77 -9.01 -18.41
N ASN A 184 11.98 -9.50 -17.19
CA ASN A 184 10.95 -9.55 -16.16
C ASN A 184 10.91 -8.20 -15.43
N VAL A 185 9.71 -7.78 -15.03
CA VAL A 185 9.48 -6.45 -14.43
C VAL A 185 8.83 -6.63 -13.06
N TYR A 186 9.42 -6.01 -12.05
CA TYR A 186 8.83 -5.88 -10.72
C TYR A 186 8.47 -4.43 -10.43
N ASP A 187 7.21 -4.23 -10.02
CA ASP A 187 6.74 -3.03 -9.34
C ASP A 187 6.42 -3.40 -7.88
N ILE A 188 7.20 -2.86 -6.94
CA ILE A 188 7.14 -3.19 -5.52
C ILE A 188 6.71 -1.94 -4.75
N ILE A 189 5.64 -2.05 -3.97
CA ILE A 189 5.23 -1.02 -3.01
C ILE A 189 5.57 -1.53 -1.61
N TYR A 190 6.49 -0.86 -0.95
CA TYR A 190 7.01 -1.27 0.35
C TYR A 190 6.62 -0.28 1.45
N LYS A 191 6.10 -0.82 2.55
CA LYS A 191 5.85 -0.12 3.80
C LYS A 191 6.87 -0.61 4.83
N ALA A 192 7.71 0.29 5.33
CA ALA A 192 8.72 -0.07 6.32
C ALA A 192 8.05 -0.41 7.66
N PRO A 193 8.56 -1.43 8.37
CA PRO A 193 8.02 -1.80 9.66
C PRO A 193 8.32 -0.74 10.72
N THR A 194 7.42 -0.61 11.69
CA THR A 194 7.66 0.15 12.91
C THR A 194 7.84 -0.79 14.10
N PHE A 195 8.69 -0.38 15.05
CA PHE A 195 9.00 -1.16 16.24
C PHE A 195 8.69 -0.36 17.51
N THR A 196 8.28 -1.04 18.58
CA THR A 196 8.16 -0.42 19.91
C THR A 196 9.55 -0.12 20.49
N LYS A 197 9.61 0.62 21.61
CA LYS A 197 10.89 0.89 22.30
C LYS A 197 11.57 -0.40 22.77
N GLU A 198 10.79 -1.43 23.04
CA GLU A 198 11.22 -2.78 23.44
C GLU A 198 11.61 -3.66 22.24
N GLY A 199 11.58 -3.13 21.02
CA GLY A 199 11.98 -3.84 19.81
C GLY A 199 10.92 -4.80 19.24
N LYS A 200 9.66 -4.73 19.70
CA LYS A 200 8.57 -5.56 19.14
C LYS A 200 8.02 -4.94 17.86
N TYR A 201 7.74 -5.78 16.86
CA TYR A 201 7.05 -5.36 15.62
C TYR A 201 5.69 -4.74 15.96
N ARG A 202 5.31 -3.68 15.25
CA ARG A 202 4.03 -2.99 15.43
C ARG A 202 3.20 -2.92 14.15
N THR A 203 3.77 -2.41 13.06
CA THR A 203 3.12 -2.29 11.74
C THR A 203 4.13 -2.57 10.67
#